data_AF-A0A0F7RSH6-F1
#
_entry.id   AF-A0A0F7RSH6-F1
#
_cell.length_a   1.000
_cell.length_b   1.000
_cell.length_c   1.000
_cell.angle_alpha   90.00
_cell.angle_beta   90.00
_cell.angle_gamma   90.00
#
_symmetry.space_group_name_H-M   'P 1'
#
loop_
_entity.id
_entity.type
_entity.pdbx_description
1 polymer ?
#
loop_
_entity_poly.entity_id
_entity_poly.type
_entity_poly.pdbx_seq_one_letter_code
_entity_poly.pdbx_strand_id
1 'polypeptide(L)'
;MSGLRDMSRRQDNFKAKGVFKQDELRRRREEAQVEIRRQKREESMAKRRNLNIEHDSDPDSDDDDNLSAAIDAQLTNELPSMIEDAMSDNLDRQLDATTKFRKLLSKEKNPPIERVIAAGVVPRFVEFLRSVHSMI
;
A
#
# COMPACT_ATOMS: atom_id res chain seq x y z
N MET A 1 -45.46 -43.63 24.62
CA MET A 1 -44.85 -42.77 23.59
C MET A 1 -43.78 -41.82 24.16
N SER A 2 -42.90 -42.30 25.05
CA SER A 2 -41.89 -41.48 25.76
C SER A 2 -40.47 -41.61 25.16
N GLY A 3 -40.13 -42.77 24.59
CA GLY A 3 -38.75 -43.07 24.14
C GLY A 3 -38.26 -42.34 22.89
N LEU A 4 -39.16 -41.83 22.02
CA LEU A 4 -38.72 -41.12 20.80
C LEU A 4 -38.18 -39.70 21.08
N ARG A 5 -38.68 -39.03 22.13
CA ARG A 5 -38.19 -37.68 22.50
C ARG A 5 -36.81 -37.74 23.16
N ASP A 6 -36.51 -38.83 23.84
CA ASP A 6 -35.25 -39.03 24.55
C ASP A 6 -34.10 -39.37 23.58
N MET A 7 -34.38 -40.15 22.53
CA MET A 7 -33.42 -40.44 21.46
C MET A 7 -33.01 -39.19 20.67
N SER A 8 -33.95 -38.28 20.37
CA SER A 8 -33.65 -37.00 19.69
C SER A 8 -32.72 -36.12 20.53
N ARG A 9 -32.98 -35.99 21.83
CA ARG A 9 -32.13 -35.19 22.75
C ARG A 9 -30.71 -35.74 22.85
N ARG A 10 -30.56 -37.07 22.83
CA ARG A 10 -29.25 -37.73 22.88
C ARG A 10 -28.45 -37.53 21.59
N GLN A 11 -29.15 -37.49 20.45
CA GLN A 11 -28.56 -37.25 19.14
C GLN A 11 -28.09 -35.79 18.97
N ASP A 12 -28.85 -34.82 19.49
CA ASP A 12 -28.50 -33.39 19.46
C ASP A 12 -27.27 -33.06 20.33
N ASN A 13 -27.09 -33.78 21.44
CA ASN A 13 -25.98 -33.59 22.38
C ASN A 13 -24.71 -34.38 22.01
N PHE A 14 -24.77 -35.32 21.07
CA PHE A 14 -23.61 -36.12 20.69
C PHE A 14 -22.60 -35.28 19.89
N LYS A 15 -21.34 -35.28 20.35
CA LYS A 15 -20.22 -34.53 19.73
C LYS A 15 -20.46 -33.02 19.59
N ALA A 16 -21.28 -32.43 20.46
CA ALA A 16 -21.60 -31.00 20.43
C ALA A 16 -22.12 -30.50 19.05
N LYS A 17 -22.58 -31.41 18.18
CA LYS A 17 -22.88 -31.12 16.78
C LYS A 17 -24.13 -30.23 16.61
N GLY A 18 -24.94 -30.13 17.67
CA GLY A 18 -26.10 -29.24 17.79
C GLY A 18 -25.93 -28.09 18.79
N VAL A 19 -24.71 -27.80 19.28
CA VAL A 19 -24.49 -26.75 20.31
C VAL A 19 -24.85 -25.36 19.79
N PHE A 20 -24.72 -25.12 18.48
CA PHE A 20 -25.24 -23.91 17.86
C PHE A 20 -26.12 -24.30 16.69
N LYS A 21 -27.39 -23.88 16.74
CA LYS A 21 -28.27 -23.98 15.58
C LYS A 21 -27.68 -23.15 14.44
N GLN A 22 -27.92 -23.53 13.19
CA GLN A 22 -27.40 -22.74 12.05
C GLN A 22 -27.81 -21.26 12.13
N ASP A 23 -29.02 -20.99 12.62
CA ASP A 23 -29.52 -19.63 12.87
C ASP A 23 -28.68 -18.89 13.91
N GLU A 24 -28.18 -19.57 14.93
CA GLU A 24 -27.36 -19.00 15.98
C GLU A 24 -25.94 -18.68 15.49
N LEU A 25 -25.38 -19.54 14.63
CA LEU A 25 -24.11 -19.27 13.94
C LEU A 25 -24.21 -18.09 12.97
N ARG A 26 -25.36 -17.94 12.30
CA ARG A 26 -25.62 -16.81 11.42
C ARG A 26 -25.78 -15.52 12.22
N ARG A 27 -26.57 -15.54 13.29
CA ARG A 27 -26.74 -14.41 14.21
C ARG A 27 -25.41 -13.96 14.80
N ARG A 28 -24.56 -14.89 15.23
CA ARG A 28 -23.24 -14.60 15.79
C ARG A 28 -22.28 -13.97 14.77
N ARG A 29 -22.36 -14.34 13.50
CA ARG A 29 -21.58 -13.69 12.42
C ARG A 29 -22.06 -12.27 12.16
N GLU A 30 -23.38 -12.07 12.14
CA GLU A 30 -23.99 -10.75 11.93
C GLU A 30 -23.66 -9.82 13.12
N GLU A 31 -23.80 -10.29 14.36
CA GLU A 31 -23.44 -9.57 15.58
C GLU A 31 -21.95 -9.19 15.62
N ALA A 32 -21.05 -10.15 15.37
CA ALA A 32 -19.61 -9.88 15.35
C ALA A 32 -19.22 -8.88 14.25
N GLN A 33 -19.86 -8.93 13.07
CA GLN A 33 -19.57 -7.98 12.00
C GLN A 33 -20.03 -6.56 12.37
N VAL A 34 -21.20 -6.42 12.99
CA VAL A 34 -21.72 -5.13 13.46
C VAL A 34 -20.82 -4.56 14.56
N GLU A 35 -20.40 -5.41 15.50
CA GLU A 35 -19.48 -5.03 16.58
C GLU A 35 -18.14 -4.55 16.02
N ILE A 36 -17.53 -5.27 15.07
CA ILE A 36 -16.29 -4.85 14.40
C ILE A 36 -16.46 -3.50 13.69
N ARG A 37 -17.59 -3.29 12.99
CA ARG A 37 -17.87 -2.01 12.31
C ARG A 37 -18.05 -0.87 13.31
N ARG A 38 -18.74 -1.12 14.41
CA ARG A 38 -18.95 -0.16 15.49
C ARG A 38 -17.62 0.18 16.16
N GLN A 39 -16.82 -0.81 16.50
CA GLN A 39 -15.50 -0.64 17.11
C GLN A 39 -14.57 0.15 16.19
N LYS A 40 -14.49 -0.18 14.89
CA LYS A 40 -13.71 0.64 13.93
C LYS A 40 -14.18 2.08 13.83
N ARG A 41 -15.50 2.32 13.89
CA ARG A 41 -16.06 3.68 13.90
C ARG A 41 -15.73 4.41 15.21
N GLU A 42 -15.84 3.74 16.35
CA GLU A 42 -15.51 4.29 17.67
C GLU A 42 -14.00 4.57 17.78
N GLU A 43 -13.13 3.68 17.29
CA GLU A 43 -11.68 3.87 17.19
C GLU A 43 -11.33 5.07 16.29
N SER A 44 -11.95 5.18 15.11
CA SER A 44 -11.75 6.35 14.24
C SER A 44 -12.18 7.66 14.90
N MET A 45 -13.31 7.66 15.61
CA MET A 45 -13.78 8.83 16.36
C MET A 45 -12.93 9.14 17.58
N ALA A 46 -12.40 8.12 18.28
CA ALA A 46 -11.49 8.28 19.40
C ALA A 46 -10.13 8.86 18.95
N LYS A 47 -9.56 8.33 17.86
CA LYS A 47 -8.35 8.89 17.22
C LYS A 47 -8.54 10.37 16.89
N ARG A 48 -9.66 10.76 16.31
CA ARG A 48 -9.97 12.18 16.01
C ARG A 48 -10.17 13.05 17.25
N ARG A 49 -10.64 12.49 18.37
CA ARG A 49 -10.78 13.23 19.64
C ARG A 49 -9.44 13.39 20.38
N ASN A 50 -8.54 12.40 20.28
CA ASN A 50 -7.19 12.49 20.85
C ASN A 50 -6.25 13.40 20.05
N LEU A 51 -6.44 13.51 18.73
CA LEU A 51 -5.62 14.37 17.85
C LEU A 51 -5.78 15.88 18.10
N ASN A 52 -6.75 16.32 18.92
CA ASN A 52 -6.86 17.73 19.30
C ASN A 52 -6.05 18.08 20.57
N ILE A 53 -5.34 17.11 21.18
CA ILE A 53 -4.63 17.31 22.46
C ILE A 53 -3.11 17.11 22.33
N GLU A 54 -2.61 16.26 21.42
CA GLU A 54 -1.18 15.89 21.41
C GLU A 54 -0.53 16.13 20.05
N HIS A 55 -0.16 17.40 19.82
CA HIS A 55 0.96 17.77 18.97
C HIS A 55 2.25 17.39 19.72
N ASP A 56 2.74 16.15 19.61
CA ASP A 56 4.19 15.86 19.65
C ASP A 56 4.51 14.37 19.42
N SER A 57 5.35 14.14 18.40
CA SER A 57 6.41 13.12 18.30
C SER A 57 6.14 11.63 18.58
N ASP A 58 5.96 10.83 17.52
CA ASP A 58 6.55 9.47 17.36
C ASP A 58 6.57 9.08 15.84
N PRO A 59 7.63 8.45 15.28
CA PRO A 59 7.86 8.38 13.82
C PRO A 59 7.46 7.05 13.14
N ASP A 60 6.45 6.31 13.62
CA ASP A 60 6.15 4.96 13.08
C ASP A 60 4.68 4.69 12.71
N SER A 61 3.89 5.72 12.41
CA SER A 61 2.59 5.56 11.75
C SER A 61 2.13 6.83 11.05
N ASP A 62 1.77 6.70 9.77
CA ASP A 62 1.13 7.71 8.90
C ASP A 62 1.99 8.90 8.40
N ASP A 63 3.33 8.75 8.28
CA ASP A 63 4.22 9.80 7.73
C ASP A 63 4.63 9.57 6.23
N ASP A 64 3.98 8.64 5.53
CA ASP A 64 4.30 8.27 4.13
C ASP A 64 3.92 9.40 3.14
N ASP A 65 2.81 10.10 3.37
CA ASP A 65 2.37 11.23 2.52
C ASP A 65 3.30 12.45 2.66
N ASN A 66 3.85 12.69 3.85
CA ASN A 66 4.76 13.81 4.11
C ASN A 66 6.15 13.54 3.53
N LEU A 67 6.62 12.28 3.63
CA LEU A 67 7.85 11.83 2.99
C LEU A 67 7.73 11.82 1.46
N SER A 68 6.58 11.41 0.91
CA SER A 68 6.32 11.43 -0.54
C SER A 68 6.32 12.86 -1.09
N ALA A 69 5.76 13.82 -0.36
CA ALA A 69 5.78 15.24 -0.75
C ALA A 69 7.20 15.83 -0.76
N ALA A 70 8.03 15.47 0.22
CA ALA A 70 9.43 15.90 0.28
C ALA A 70 10.25 15.30 -0.89
N ILE A 71 10.05 14.02 -1.19
CA ILE A 71 10.68 13.34 -2.34
C ILE A 71 10.24 13.98 -3.65
N ASP A 72 8.98 14.37 -3.76
CA ASP A 72 8.45 15.05 -4.95
C ASP A 72 9.05 16.43 -5.16
N ALA A 73 9.26 17.20 -4.09
CA ALA A 73 9.94 18.48 -4.15
C ALA A 73 11.41 18.33 -4.57
N GLN A 74 12.12 17.35 -4.02
CA GLN A 74 13.50 17.05 -4.40
C GLN A 74 13.60 16.63 -5.87
N LEU A 75 12.69 15.76 -6.32
CA LEU A 75 12.63 15.32 -7.71
C LEU A 75 12.39 16.48 -8.67
N THR A 76 11.54 17.43 -8.29
CA THR A 76 11.25 18.61 -9.12
C THR A 76 12.51 19.45 -9.37
N ASN A 77 13.44 19.48 -8.41
CA ASN A 77 14.71 20.20 -8.55
C ASN A 77 15.78 19.40 -9.32
N GLU A 78 15.84 18.09 -9.13
CA GLU A 78 16.88 17.23 -9.74
C GLU A 78 16.56 16.81 -11.18
N LEU A 79 15.26 16.66 -11.52
CA LEU A 79 14.82 16.14 -12.82
C LEU A 79 15.33 16.97 -14.02
N PRO A 80 15.35 18.31 -14.01
CA PRO A 80 15.90 19.10 -15.12
C PRO A 80 17.37 18.79 -15.42
N SER A 81 18.21 18.67 -14.39
CA SER A 81 19.63 18.33 -14.56
C SER A 81 19.80 16.93 -15.12
N MET A 82 19.02 15.96 -14.61
CA MET A 82 19.06 14.59 -15.11
C MET A 82 18.66 14.50 -16.59
N ILE A 83 17.70 15.30 -17.03
CA ILE A 83 17.30 15.37 -18.45
C ILE A 83 18.45 15.91 -19.28
N GLU A 84 19.07 17.02 -18.85
CA GLU A 84 20.20 17.62 -19.56
C GLU A 84 21.37 16.63 -19.70
N ASP A 85 21.71 15.93 -18.61
CA ASP A 85 22.77 14.94 -18.59
C ASP A 85 22.47 13.75 -19.52
N ALA A 86 21.23 13.26 -19.54
CA ALA A 86 20.80 12.17 -20.43
C ALA A 86 20.78 12.59 -21.92
N MET A 87 20.49 13.86 -22.20
CA MET A 87 20.48 14.40 -23.56
C MET A 87 21.86 14.89 -24.03
N SER A 88 22.85 14.96 -23.13
CA SER A 88 24.22 15.36 -23.48
C SER A 88 24.88 14.34 -24.40
N ASP A 89 26.04 14.69 -24.96
CA ASP A 89 26.91 13.79 -25.75
C ASP A 89 28.05 13.17 -24.93
N ASN A 90 28.11 13.45 -23.62
CA ASN A 90 29.12 12.90 -22.73
C ASN A 90 28.63 11.58 -22.14
N LEU A 91 29.36 10.49 -22.40
CA LEU A 91 29.00 9.13 -21.98
C LEU A 91 28.86 9.00 -20.46
N ASP A 92 29.77 9.62 -19.68
CA ASP A 92 29.74 9.54 -18.22
C ASP A 92 28.51 10.26 -17.64
N ARG A 93 28.14 11.42 -18.20
CA ARG A 93 26.92 12.15 -17.84
C ARG A 93 25.67 11.35 -18.19
N GLN A 94 25.63 10.75 -19.39
CA GLN A 94 24.53 9.88 -19.80
C GLN A 94 24.37 8.67 -18.86
N LEU A 95 25.49 8.04 -18.46
CA LEU A 95 25.50 6.89 -17.56
C LEU A 95 24.98 7.23 -16.17
N ASP A 96 25.47 8.33 -15.60
CA ASP A 96 25.04 8.79 -14.28
C ASP A 96 23.55 9.16 -14.28
N ALA A 97 23.10 9.92 -15.29
CA ALA A 97 21.69 10.26 -15.45
C ALA A 97 20.80 9.02 -15.60
N THR A 98 21.17 8.09 -16.49
CA THR A 98 20.43 6.85 -16.72
C THR A 98 20.35 6.00 -15.46
N THR A 99 21.45 5.95 -14.69
CA THR A 99 21.48 5.26 -13.39
C THR A 99 20.54 5.89 -12.38
N LYS A 100 20.49 7.22 -12.30
CA LYS A 100 19.55 7.96 -11.45
C LYS A 100 18.10 7.70 -11.86
N PHE A 101 17.78 7.75 -13.15
CA PHE A 101 16.44 7.40 -13.65
C PHE A 101 16.04 5.96 -13.31
N ARG A 102 16.96 5.00 -13.48
CA ARG A 102 16.71 3.59 -13.10
C ARG A 102 16.39 3.47 -11.61
N LYS A 103 17.20 4.07 -10.74
CA LYS A 103 16.99 4.05 -9.28
C LYS A 103 15.65 4.70 -8.90
N LEU A 104 15.33 5.84 -9.51
CA LEU A 104 14.10 6.58 -9.28
C LEU A 104 12.86 5.76 -9.63
N LEU A 105 12.88 5.07 -10.78
CA LEU A 105 11.77 4.25 -11.27
C LEU A 105 11.67 2.87 -10.59
N SER A 106 12.74 2.42 -9.93
CA SER A 106 12.76 1.15 -9.19
C SER A 106 12.31 1.28 -7.73
N LYS A 107 11.78 2.45 -7.33
CA LYS A 107 11.20 2.64 -5.99
C LYS A 107 9.94 1.80 -5.84
N GLU A 108 9.78 1.18 -4.67
CA GLU A 108 8.67 0.26 -4.38
C GLU A 108 7.31 0.98 -4.35
N LYS A 109 7.27 2.20 -3.83
CA LYS A 109 6.05 3.00 -3.67
C LYS A 109 6.06 4.20 -4.60
N ASN A 110 4.96 4.38 -5.33
CA ASN A 110 4.64 5.56 -6.15
C ASN A 110 5.82 6.08 -7.02
N PRO A 111 6.45 5.25 -7.88
CA PRO A 111 7.49 5.73 -8.77
C PRO A 111 6.91 6.80 -9.73
N PRO A 112 7.66 7.88 -10.03
CA PRO A 112 7.16 9.04 -10.79
C PRO A 112 7.16 8.78 -12.31
N ILE A 113 6.50 7.71 -12.74
CA ILE A 113 6.52 7.21 -14.13
C ILE A 113 6.01 8.29 -15.10
N GLU A 114 4.85 8.90 -14.80
CA GLU A 114 4.24 9.91 -15.66
C GLU A 114 5.13 11.14 -15.85
N ARG A 115 5.85 11.58 -14.80
CA ARG A 115 6.77 12.72 -14.88
C ARG A 115 7.97 12.40 -15.77
N VAL A 116 8.49 11.18 -15.70
CA VAL A 116 9.60 10.74 -16.58
C VAL A 116 9.16 10.62 -18.04
N ILE A 117 7.93 10.17 -18.29
CA ILE A 117 7.36 10.16 -19.65
C ILE A 117 7.20 11.60 -20.16
N ALA A 118 6.61 12.49 -19.36
CA ALA A 118 6.40 13.90 -19.72
C ALA A 118 7.72 14.65 -19.95
N ALA A 119 8.80 14.26 -19.27
CA ALA A 119 10.15 14.79 -19.49
C ALA A 119 10.74 14.45 -20.87
N GLY A 120 10.15 13.53 -21.64
CA GLY A 120 10.55 13.24 -23.02
C GLY A 120 11.86 12.45 -23.17
N VAL A 121 12.35 11.82 -22.10
CA VAL A 121 13.62 11.06 -22.11
C VAL A 121 13.50 9.64 -22.67
N VAL A 122 12.28 9.13 -22.86
CA VAL A 122 12.03 7.74 -23.30
C VAL A 122 12.66 7.42 -24.67
N PRO A 123 12.51 8.25 -25.73
CA PRO A 123 13.16 7.98 -27.01
C PRO A 123 14.67 7.87 -26.89
N ARG A 124 15.30 8.71 -26.04
CA ARG A 124 16.73 8.69 -25.78
C ARG A 124 17.19 7.39 -25.10
N PHE A 125 16.42 6.88 -24.13
CA PHE A 125 16.72 5.58 -23.53
C PHE A 125 16.61 4.43 -24.54
N VAL A 126 15.66 4.51 -25.47
CA VAL A 126 15.55 3.50 -26.55
C VAL A 126 16.78 3.55 -27.48
N GLU A 127 17.34 4.73 -27.75
CA GLU A 127 18.61 4.87 -28.48
C GLU A 127 19.76 4.18 -27.74
N PHE A 128 19.86 4.35 -26.42
CA PHE A 128 20.90 3.70 -25.61
C PHE A 128 20.86 2.17 -25.68
N LEU A 129 19.67 1.57 -25.82
CA LEU A 129 19.52 0.12 -25.99
C LEU A 129 20.02 -0.40 -27.35
N ARG A 130 20.10 0.48 -28.37
CA ARG A 130 20.61 0.14 -29.70
C ARG A 130 22.11 0.39 -29.84
N SER A 131 22.69 1.11 -28.89
CA SER A 131 24.11 1.43 -28.86
C SER A 131 24.95 0.17 -28.61
N VAL A 132 26.08 0.06 -29.32
CA VAL A 132 27.09 -1.00 -29.11
C VAL A 132 27.75 -0.93 -27.74
N HIS A 133 27.80 0.27 -27.14
CA HIS A 133 28.16 0.46 -25.75
C HIS A 133 26.89 0.23 -24.92
N SER A 134 26.62 -1.03 -24.60
CA SER A 134 25.58 -1.38 -23.64
C SER A 134 25.92 -0.71 -22.31
N MET A 135 25.05 0.17 -21.84
CA MET A 135 25.18 0.94 -20.60
C MET A 135 24.92 0.06 -19.35
N ILE A 136 25.23 -1.23 -19.43
CA ILE A 136 24.94 -2.28 -18.45
C ILE A 136 26.24 -2.91 -17.98
#